data_AF-A0A9C6U3U0-F1
#
_entry.id   AF-A0A9C6U3U0-F1
#
_cell.length_a   1.000
_cell.length_b   1.000
_cell.length_c   1.000
_cell.angle_alpha   90.00
_cell.angle_beta   90.00
_cell.angle_gamma   90.00
#
_symmetry.space_group_name_H-M   'P 1'
#
loop_
_entity.id
_entity.type
_entity.pdbx_description
1 polymer ?
#
loop_
_entity_poly.entity_id
_entity_poly.type
_entity_poly.pdbx_seq_one_letter_code
_entity_poly.pdbx_strand_id
1 'polypeptide(L)'
;MEEQDQGPANDLERRIIEAFEIFDHAQNKNIDVREVGAVIRSLGCCPTEAQLQEVLMEVEDPDTGSVSLDKFLPYMVNVITEYQMQPASAEALLKAFQVMDPERKGFVSKEVLMRNMLELGEPFSQDELDEMLTVAVDPETGTVPYEYYINQIMVSNIFLRHTATLNRTPTKLLLTCN
;
A
#
# COMPACT_ATOMS: atom_id res chain seq x y z
N MET A 1 -36.02 -11.85 -15.55
CA MET A 1 -35.05 -10.86 -15.05
C MET A 1 -33.71 -11.48 -15.35
N GLU A 2 -33.03 -10.97 -16.37
CA GLU A 2 -31.83 -11.59 -16.92
C GLU A 2 -30.69 -11.48 -15.90
N GLU A 3 -30.22 -12.64 -15.42
CA GLU A 3 -28.95 -12.75 -14.72
C GLU A 3 -27.85 -12.41 -15.74
N GLN A 4 -27.37 -11.16 -15.74
CA GLN A 4 -26.19 -10.79 -16.50
C GLN A 4 -24.98 -11.39 -15.80
N ASP A 5 -24.43 -12.45 -16.42
CA ASP A 5 -23.12 -13.02 -16.13
C ASP A 5 -22.06 -11.91 -16.34
N GLN A 6 -21.62 -11.27 -15.25
CA GLN A 6 -20.62 -10.21 -15.27
C GLN A 6 -19.24 -10.87 -15.29
N GLY A 7 -18.53 -10.77 -16.42
CA GLY A 7 -17.17 -11.28 -16.54
C GLY A 7 -16.18 -10.57 -15.60
N PRO A 8 -14.97 -11.13 -15.39
CA PRO A 8 -14.00 -10.65 -14.40
C PRO A 8 -13.49 -9.22 -14.63
N ALA A 9 -13.57 -8.72 -15.88
CA ALA A 9 -13.21 -7.33 -16.21
C ALA A 9 -14.21 -6.32 -15.58
N ASN A 10 -15.50 -6.66 -15.57
CA ASN A 10 -16.53 -5.81 -14.99
C ASN A 10 -16.39 -5.72 -13.47
N ASP A 11 -15.97 -6.81 -12.81
CA ASP A 11 -15.75 -6.82 -11.36
C ASP A 11 -14.55 -5.97 -10.94
N LEU A 12 -13.45 -6.00 -11.71
CA LEU A 12 -12.27 -5.18 -11.45
C LEU A 12 -12.60 -3.69 -11.65
N GLU A 13 -13.19 -3.34 -12.79
CA GLU A 13 -13.59 -1.96 -13.09
C GLU A 13 -14.53 -1.43 -12.01
N ARG A 14 -15.53 -2.22 -11.60
CA ARG A 14 -16.45 -1.86 -10.53
C ARG A 14 -15.72 -1.56 -9.22
N ARG A 15 -14.77 -2.40 -8.81
CA ARG A 15 -13.98 -2.18 -7.58
C ARG A 15 -13.15 -0.89 -7.66
N ILE A 16 -12.59 -0.57 -8.83
CA ILE A 16 -11.83 0.67 -9.05
C ILE A 16 -12.74 1.88 -8.93
N ILE A 17 -13.94 1.83 -9.54
CA ILE A 17 -14.94 2.89 -9.46
C ILE A 17 -15.38 3.09 -8.00
N GLU A 18 -15.76 2.01 -7.31
CA GLU A 18 -16.19 2.07 -5.91
C GLU A 18 -15.11 2.68 -4.99
N ALA A 19 -13.83 2.32 -5.20
CA ALA A 19 -12.72 2.91 -4.45
C ALA A 19 -12.52 4.41 -4.76
N PHE A 20 -12.67 4.81 -6.02
CA PHE A 20 -12.52 6.20 -6.44
C PHE A 20 -13.65 7.08 -5.86
N GLU A 21 -14.88 6.59 -5.88
CA GLU A 21 -16.07 7.30 -5.38
C GLU A 21 -16.03 7.58 -3.87
N ILE A 22 -15.25 6.82 -3.09
CA ILE A 22 -15.04 7.10 -1.66
C ILE A 22 -14.35 8.45 -1.44
N PHE A 23 -13.49 8.86 -2.38
CA PHE A 23 -12.69 10.08 -2.31
C PHE A 23 -13.28 11.22 -3.18
N ASP A 24 -14.16 10.92 -4.14
CA ASP A 24 -14.94 11.92 -4.88
C ASP A 24 -16.06 12.53 -4.01
N HIS A 25 -15.67 13.40 -3.09
CA HIS A 25 -16.58 14.10 -2.19
C HIS A 25 -17.61 14.99 -2.91
N ALA A 26 -17.27 15.46 -4.11
CA ALA A 26 -18.11 16.35 -4.91
C ALA A 26 -19.06 15.59 -5.85
N GLN A 27 -18.94 14.26 -5.95
CA GLN A 27 -19.69 13.40 -6.87
C GLN A 27 -19.61 13.89 -8.33
N ASN A 28 -18.45 14.43 -8.72
CA ASN A 28 -18.23 15.02 -10.03
C ASN A 28 -17.24 14.20 -10.88
N LYS A 29 -16.93 12.98 -10.44
CA LYS A 29 -15.97 12.04 -11.04
C LYS A 29 -14.54 12.59 -11.10
N ASN A 30 -14.17 13.46 -10.17
CA ASN A 30 -12.82 13.97 -10.03
C ASN A 30 -12.37 13.91 -8.56
N ILE A 31 -11.11 13.59 -8.37
CA ILE A 31 -10.44 13.66 -7.05
C ILE A 31 -9.23 14.57 -7.13
N ASP A 32 -8.79 15.06 -5.98
CA ASP A 32 -7.54 15.79 -5.88
C ASP A 32 -6.34 14.85 -6.08
N VAL A 33 -5.29 15.33 -6.73
CA VAL A 33 -4.05 14.57 -6.96
C VAL A 33 -3.47 13.98 -5.67
N ARG A 34 -3.67 14.64 -4.52
CA ARG A 34 -3.20 14.20 -3.20
C ARG A 34 -3.91 12.93 -2.69
N GLU A 35 -5.10 12.62 -3.23
CA GLU A 35 -5.91 11.47 -2.80
C GLU A 35 -5.63 10.21 -3.61
N VAL A 36 -5.03 10.34 -4.79
CA VAL A 36 -4.73 9.22 -5.71
C VAL A 36 -3.97 8.09 -5.02
N GLY A 37 -2.96 8.43 -4.22
CA GLY A 37 -2.18 7.44 -3.48
C GLY A 37 -3.01 6.68 -2.44
N ALA A 38 -4.04 7.28 -1.87
CA ALA A 38 -4.95 6.60 -0.95
C ALA A 38 -5.92 5.68 -1.71
N VAL A 39 -6.43 6.11 -2.86
CA VAL A 39 -7.27 5.28 -3.74
C VAL A 39 -6.51 4.02 -4.19
N ILE A 40 -5.29 4.16 -4.71
CA ILE A 40 -4.48 3.03 -5.17
C ILE A 40 -4.22 2.04 -4.02
N ARG A 41 -3.90 2.54 -2.82
CA ARG A 41 -3.70 1.69 -1.64
C ARG A 41 -4.98 0.99 -1.18
N SER A 42 -6.14 1.64 -1.29
CA SER A 42 -7.44 1.02 -0.97
C SER A 42 -7.82 -0.14 -1.90
N LEU A 43 -7.26 -0.15 -3.12
CA LEU A 43 -7.41 -1.26 -4.08
C LEU A 43 -6.53 -2.47 -3.74
N GLY A 44 -5.67 -2.35 -2.72
CA GLY A 44 -4.72 -3.38 -2.29
C GLY A 44 -3.37 -3.30 -2.99
N CYS A 45 -3.13 -2.27 -3.80
CA CYS A 45 -1.83 -2.01 -4.40
C CYS A 45 -0.91 -1.30 -3.40
N CYS A 46 0.39 -1.55 -3.50
CA CYS A 46 1.44 -0.82 -2.80
C CYS A 46 2.33 -0.18 -3.86
N PRO A 47 2.05 1.07 -4.29
CA PRO A 47 2.93 1.81 -5.18
C PRO A 47 4.15 2.34 -4.42
N THR A 48 5.34 2.27 -5.02
CA THR A 48 6.46 3.13 -4.57
C THR A 48 6.17 4.59 -4.88
N GLU A 49 6.88 5.51 -4.25
CA GLU A 49 6.72 6.93 -4.55
C GLU A 49 7.01 7.21 -6.03
N ALA A 50 8.05 6.58 -6.60
CA ALA A 50 8.36 6.69 -8.02
C ALA A 50 7.20 6.22 -8.91
N GLN A 51 6.62 5.05 -8.62
CA GLN A 51 5.46 4.53 -9.36
C GLN A 51 4.23 5.43 -9.20
N LEU A 52 4.00 5.98 -8.00
CA LEU A 52 2.91 6.91 -7.76
C LEU A 52 3.09 8.16 -8.63
N GLN A 53 4.29 8.73 -8.68
CA GLN A 53 4.59 9.86 -9.55
C GLN A 53 4.37 9.52 -11.04
N GLU A 54 4.74 8.32 -11.48
CA GLU A 54 4.43 7.84 -12.84
C GLU A 54 2.92 7.79 -13.11
N VAL A 55 2.12 7.32 -12.15
CA VAL A 55 0.66 7.36 -12.28
C VAL A 55 0.19 8.80 -12.44
N LEU A 56 0.63 9.70 -11.56
CA LEU A 56 0.21 11.11 -11.58
C LEU A 56 0.56 11.80 -12.89
N MET A 57 1.77 11.59 -13.43
CA MET A 57 2.17 12.15 -14.72
C MET A 57 1.24 11.72 -15.87
N GLU A 58 0.66 10.53 -15.81
CA GLU A 58 -0.21 10.00 -16.86
C GLU A 58 -1.67 10.42 -16.70
N VAL A 59 -2.18 10.55 -15.47
CA VAL A 59 -3.62 10.74 -15.21
C VAL A 59 -4.01 12.14 -14.72
N GLU A 60 -3.06 12.93 -14.23
CA GLU A 60 -3.32 14.30 -13.74
C GLU A 60 -3.75 15.23 -14.88
N ASP A 61 -4.66 16.13 -14.55
CA ASP A 61 -4.90 17.34 -15.32
C ASP A 61 -4.05 18.48 -14.74
N PRO A 62 -3.00 18.93 -15.46
CA PRO A 62 -2.04 19.92 -14.94
C PRO A 62 -2.66 21.31 -14.74
N ASP A 63 -3.79 21.61 -15.38
CA ASP A 63 -4.44 22.91 -15.26
C ASP A 63 -5.27 22.99 -13.97
N THR A 64 -5.75 21.85 -13.46
CA THR A 64 -6.66 21.79 -12.31
C THR A 64 -6.04 21.12 -11.08
N GLY A 65 -4.96 20.34 -11.23
CA GLY A 65 -4.39 19.52 -10.16
C GLY A 65 -5.32 18.38 -9.71
N SER A 66 -6.19 17.91 -10.60
CA SER A 66 -7.18 16.87 -10.33
C SER A 66 -7.02 15.68 -11.26
N VAL A 67 -7.53 14.53 -10.83
CA VAL A 67 -7.57 13.30 -11.62
C VAL A 67 -9.03 12.93 -11.88
N SER A 68 -9.37 12.70 -13.15
CA SER A 68 -10.71 12.25 -13.55
C SER A 68 -10.82 10.73 -13.58
N LEU A 69 -12.00 10.21 -13.24
CA LEU A 69 -12.26 8.76 -13.28
C LEU A 69 -11.99 8.16 -14.67
N ASP A 70 -12.33 8.89 -15.73
CA ASP A 70 -12.16 8.43 -17.12
C ASP A 70 -10.69 8.21 -17.51
N LYS A 71 -9.75 8.93 -16.88
CA LYS A 71 -8.30 8.70 -17.04
C LYS A 71 -7.78 7.63 -16.09
N PHE A 72 -8.24 7.67 -14.83
CA PHE A 72 -7.76 6.78 -13.78
C PHE A 72 -8.15 5.32 -13.98
N LEU A 73 -9.41 5.06 -14.33
CA LEU A 73 -9.96 3.71 -14.48
C LEU A 73 -9.18 2.84 -15.49
N PRO A 74 -9.01 3.23 -16.77
CA PRO A 74 -8.31 2.40 -17.73
C PRO A 74 -6.83 2.19 -17.37
N TYR A 75 -6.19 3.20 -16.77
CA TYR A 75 -4.81 3.08 -16.30
C TYR A 75 -4.69 2.04 -15.18
N MET A 76 -5.56 2.10 -14.17
CA MET A 76 -5.53 1.18 -13.04
C MET A 76 -5.94 -0.25 -13.42
N VAL A 77 -6.85 -0.42 -14.37
CA VAL A 77 -7.17 -1.75 -14.93
C VAL A 77 -5.91 -2.38 -15.51
N ASN A 78 -5.15 -1.63 -16.31
CA ASN A 78 -3.91 -2.12 -16.92
C ASN A 78 -2.86 -2.49 -15.85
N VAL A 79 -2.60 -1.58 -14.91
CA VAL A 79 -1.67 -1.82 -13.79
C VAL A 79 -2.00 -3.11 -13.02
N ILE A 80 -3.25 -3.28 -12.62
CA ILE A 80 -3.66 -4.40 -11.77
C ILE A 80 -3.62 -5.70 -12.57
N THR A 81 -3.99 -5.67 -13.84
CA THR A 81 -3.96 -6.85 -14.74
C THR A 81 -2.52 -7.31 -15.01
N GLU A 82 -1.58 -6.38 -15.12
CA GLU A 82 -0.16 -6.66 -15.31
C GLU A 82 0.58 -6.99 -13.99
N TYR A 83 -0.15 -7.24 -12.90
CA TYR A 83 0.39 -7.56 -11.57
C TYR A 83 1.44 -6.54 -11.07
N GLN A 84 1.30 -5.28 -11.47
CA GLN A 84 2.15 -4.20 -10.98
C GLN A 84 1.71 -3.76 -9.58
N MET A 85 2.65 -3.19 -8.82
CA MET A 85 2.40 -2.60 -7.50
C MET A 85 1.79 -3.58 -6.48
N GLN A 86 2.14 -4.87 -6.57
CA GLN A 86 1.67 -5.86 -5.61
C GLN A 86 2.46 -5.78 -4.30
N PRO A 87 1.80 -5.98 -3.16
CA PRO A 87 2.50 -6.09 -1.88
C PRO A 87 3.45 -7.30 -1.87
N ALA A 88 4.57 -7.19 -1.14
CA ALA A 88 5.41 -8.35 -0.85
C ALA A 88 4.61 -9.46 -0.16
N SER A 89 4.93 -10.71 -0.50
CA SER A 89 4.33 -11.87 0.15
C SER A 89 4.82 -12.03 1.58
N ALA A 90 4.06 -12.74 2.42
CA ALA A 90 4.49 -13.08 3.78
C ALA A 90 5.83 -13.82 3.79
N GLU A 91 6.08 -14.67 2.80
CA GLU A 91 7.35 -15.38 2.64
C GLU A 91 8.51 -14.43 2.33
N ALA A 92 8.30 -13.44 1.45
CA ALA A 92 9.32 -12.44 1.11
C ALA A 92 9.67 -11.57 2.32
N LEU A 93 8.67 -11.10 3.07
CA LEU A 93 8.88 -10.36 4.32
C LEU A 93 9.63 -11.19 5.35
N LEU A 94 9.23 -12.44 5.55
CA LEU A 94 9.89 -13.34 6.50
C LEU A 94 11.37 -13.52 6.15
N LYS A 95 11.69 -13.72 4.87
CA LYS A 95 13.08 -13.80 4.41
C LYS A 95 13.86 -12.52 4.69
N ALA A 96 13.26 -11.35 4.45
CA ALA A 96 13.90 -10.06 4.73
C ALA A 96 14.22 -9.89 6.22
N PHE A 97 13.30 -10.25 7.12
CA PHE A 97 13.54 -10.21 8.56
C PHE A 97 14.59 -11.25 9.01
N GLN A 98 14.61 -12.44 8.41
CA GLN A 98 15.64 -13.45 8.71
C GLN A 98 17.05 -13.00 8.31
N VAL A 99 17.20 -12.11 7.33
CA VAL A 99 18.51 -11.49 7.01
C VAL A 99 18.95 -10.53 8.12
N MET A 100 17.99 -9.87 8.80
CA MET A 100 18.26 -8.97 9.93
C MET A 100 18.49 -9.71 11.26
N ASP A 101 18.02 -10.95 11.37
CA ASP A 101 18.18 -11.85 12.53
C ASP A 101 19.00 -13.11 12.16
N PRO A 102 20.31 -12.99 11.94
CA PRO A 102 21.16 -14.13 11.56
C PRO A 102 21.22 -15.23 12.63
N GLU A 103 20.90 -14.88 13.87
CA GLU A 103 20.87 -15.80 15.01
C GLU A 103 19.54 -16.56 15.11
N ARG A 104 18.52 -16.20 14.31
CA ARG A 104 17.16 -16.79 14.31
C ARG A 104 16.53 -16.80 15.70
N LYS A 105 16.63 -15.67 16.39
CA LYS A 105 15.96 -15.40 17.67
C LYS A 105 14.44 -15.30 17.54
N GLY A 106 13.92 -14.99 16.35
CA GLY A 106 12.49 -14.76 16.13
C GLY A 106 12.06 -13.31 16.31
N PHE A 107 13.01 -12.41 16.57
CA PHE A 107 12.79 -10.99 16.75
C PHE A 107 14.01 -10.16 16.34
N VAL A 108 13.79 -8.90 15.99
CA VAL A 108 14.85 -7.90 15.74
C VAL A 108 14.75 -6.75 16.73
N SER A 109 15.87 -6.10 17.04
CA SER A 109 15.80 -4.89 17.89
C SER A 109 15.26 -3.71 17.09
N LYS A 110 14.67 -2.74 17.80
CA LYS A 110 14.18 -1.48 17.21
C LYS A 110 15.27 -0.82 16.37
N GLU A 111 16.50 -0.73 16.88
CA GLU A 111 17.63 -0.06 16.22
C GLU A 111 18.03 -0.78 14.92
N VAL A 112 18.02 -2.12 14.94
CA VAL A 112 18.32 -2.91 13.74
C VAL A 112 17.24 -2.65 12.67
N LEU A 113 15.97 -2.68 13.06
CA LEU A 113 14.88 -2.40 12.12
C LEU A 113 14.99 -0.97 11.56
N MET A 114 15.18 0.04 12.41
CA MET A 114 15.33 1.44 12.00
C MET A 114 16.46 1.63 10.98
N ARG A 115 17.64 1.09 11.26
CA ARG A 115 18.78 1.21 10.35
C ARG A 115 18.48 0.61 8.99
N ASN A 116 17.90 -0.60 8.95
CA ASN A 116 17.57 -1.26 7.69
C ASN A 116 16.49 -0.50 6.90
N MET A 117 15.49 0.09 7.56
CA MET A 117 14.43 0.86 6.90
C MET A 117 14.89 2.21 6.33
N LEU A 118 16.03 2.73 6.80
CA LEU A 118 16.63 3.94 6.24
C LEU A 118 17.62 3.64 5.10
N GLU A 119 18.18 2.43 5.07
CA GLU A 119 19.25 2.04 4.14
C GLU A 119 18.75 1.21 2.93
N LEU A 120 17.58 0.56 3.04
CA LEU A 120 17.06 -0.36 2.01
C LEU A 120 15.87 0.23 1.25
N GLY A 121 15.95 0.22 -0.09
CA GLY A 121 14.85 0.58 -0.97
C GLY A 121 14.49 2.07 -0.93
N GLU A 122 13.19 2.35 -0.86
CA GLU A 122 12.68 3.71 -0.70
C GLU A 122 12.75 4.10 0.79
N PRO A 123 13.58 5.08 1.17
CA PRO A 123 13.82 5.38 2.57
C PRO A 123 12.54 5.89 3.23
N PHE A 124 12.28 5.41 4.43
CA PHE A 124 11.21 5.92 5.27
C PHE A 124 11.54 7.34 5.74
N SER A 125 10.54 8.20 5.76
CA SER A 125 10.63 9.45 6.53
C SER A 125 10.61 9.14 8.03
N GLN A 126 11.08 10.09 8.85
CA GLN A 126 11.12 9.91 10.30
C GLN A 126 9.73 9.66 10.89
N ASP A 127 8.72 10.42 10.44
CA ASP A 127 7.34 10.25 10.87
C ASP A 127 6.79 8.87 10.48
N GLU A 128 7.09 8.42 9.25
CA GLU A 128 6.67 7.10 8.78
C GLU A 128 7.30 5.97 9.61
N LEU A 129 8.57 6.12 9.95
CA LEU A 129 9.31 5.18 10.77
C LEU A 129 8.75 5.14 12.20
N ASP A 130 8.50 6.30 12.80
CA ASP A 130 7.99 6.38 14.18
C ASP A 130 6.60 5.75 14.30
N GLU A 131 5.69 6.05 13.37
CA GLU A 131 4.38 5.39 13.29
C GLU A 131 4.53 3.86 13.14
N MET A 132 5.39 3.38 12.25
CA MET A 132 5.62 1.95 12.07
C MET A 132 6.08 1.28 13.37
N LEU A 133 7.02 1.92 14.08
CA LEU A 133 7.58 1.37 15.31
C LEU A 133 6.58 1.32 16.45
N THR A 134 5.59 2.23 16.50
CA THR A 134 4.51 2.15 17.51
C THR A 134 3.67 0.89 17.39
N VAL A 135 3.58 0.31 16.18
CA VAL A 135 2.83 -0.91 15.92
C VAL A 135 3.73 -2.14 16.01
N ALA A 136 4.97 -2.04 15.50
CA ALA A 136 5.87 -3.18 15.37
C ALA A 136 6.58 -3.56 16.68
N VAL A 137 6.91 -2.58 17.52
CA VAL A 137 7.75 -2.78 18.71
C VAL A 137 6.88 -3.22 19.88
N ASP A 138 7.23 -4.35 20.47
CA ASP A 138 6.69 -4.78 21.74
C ASP A 138 7.20 -3.84 22.86
N PRO A 139 6.29 -3.20 23.62
CA PRO A 139 6.67 -2.17 24.58
C PRO A 139 7.37 -2.70 25.83
N GLU A 140 7.24 -3.99 26.15
CA GLU A 140 7.88 -4.61 27.31
C GLU A 140 9.32 -5.01 27.00
N THR A 141 9.57 -5.49 25.78
CA THR A 141 10.86 -6.03 25.35
C THR A 141 11.70 -5.03 24.56
N GLY A 142 11.06 -4.02 23.94
CA GLY A 142 11.72 -3.12 22.98
C GLY A 142 12.14 -3.82 21.67
N THR A 143 11.57 -4.99 21.39
CA THR A 143 11.91 -5.80 20.21
C THR A 143 10.73 -5.94 19.26
N VAL A 144 11.00 -6.34 18.02
CA VAL A 144 10.00 -6.55 16.98
C VAL A 144 9.89 -8.05 16.72
N PRO A 145 8.88 -8.74 17.27
CA PRO A 145 8.60 -10.14 16.95
C PRO A 145 8.04 -10.22 15.52
N TYR A 146 8.92 -10.46 14.54
CA TYR A 146 8.60 -10.21 13.14
C TYR A 146 7.54 -11.15 12.55
N GLU A 147 7.40 -12.39 13.03
CA GLU A 147 6.32 -13.28 12.56
C GLU A 147 4.94 -12.74 12.97
N TYR A 148 4.83 -12.26 14.20
CA TYR A 148 3.63 -11.61 14.69
C TYR A 148 3.35 -10.33 13.91
N TYR A 149 4.38 -9.51 13.70
CA TYR A 149 4.25 -8.26 12.96
C TYR A 149 3.85 -8.50 11.48
N ILE A 150 4.46 -9.46 10.80
CA ILE A 150 4.06 -9.86 9.44
C ILE A 150 2.60 -10.31 9.41
N ASN A 151 2.17 -11.15 10.36
CA ASN A 151 0.77 -11.57 10.45
C ASN A 151 -0.15 -10.37 10.67
N GLN A 152 0.21 -9.42 11.53
CA GLN A 152 -0.55 -8.20 11.71
C GLN A 152 -0.65 -7.39 10.41
N ILE A 153 0.44 -7.22 9.66
CA ILE A 153 0.43 -6.48 8.39
C ILE A 153 -0.44 -7.20 7.35
N MET A 154 -0.31 -8.53 7.24
CA MET A 154 -1.08 -9.33 6.29
C MET A 154 -2.58 -9.28 6.58
N VAL A 155 -2.96 -9.37 7.86
CA VAL A 155 -4.36 -9.26 8.28
C VAL A 155 -4.86 -7.81 8.16
N SER A 156 -4.05 -6.82 8.51
CA SER A 156 -4.43 -5.41 8.40
C SER A 156 -4.59 -4.95 6.95
N ASN A 157 -3.83 -5.54 6.01
CA ASN A 157 -4.00 -5.31 4.58
C ASN A 157 -5.33 -5.89 4.05
N ILE A 158 -5.89 -6.92 4.72
CA ILE A 158 -7.27 -7.38 4.45
C ILE A 158 -8.30 -6.35 4.97
N PHE A 159 -8.03 -5.71 6.12
CA PHE A 159 -8.89 -4.68 6.71
C PHE A 159 -8.78 -3.29 6.04
N LEU A 160 -7.72 -3.02 5.29
CA LEU A 160 -7.54 -1.80 4.50
C LEU A 160 -8.65 -1.54 3.48
N ARG A 161 -9.44 -2.56 3.15
CA ARG A 161 -10.64 -2.43 2.33
C ARG A 161 -11.73 -1.55 2.96
N HIS A 162 -11.67 -1.23 4.26
CA HIS A 162 -12.78 -0.61 4.98
C HIS A 162 -12.45 0.69 5.73
N THR A 163 -11.18 1.13 5.84
CA THR A 163 -10.84 2.35 6.60
C THR A 163 -9.83 3.22 5.85
N ALA A 164 -10.30 4.36 5.32
CA ALA A 164 -9.55 5.33 4.51
C ALA A 164 -8.47 6.14 5.26
N THR A 165 -8.28 5.92 6.57
CA THR A 165 -7.50 6.84 7.44
C THR A 165 -6.27 6.23 8.12
N LEU A 166 -6.01 4.93 7.97
CA LEU A 166 -4.87 4.27 8.59
C LEU A 166 -4.12 3.42 7.55
N ASN A 167 -3.12 4.00 6.88
CA ASN A 167 -1.93 3.26 6.39
C ASN A 167 -1.13 4.08 5.37
N ARG A 168 -0.17 4.84 5.87
CA ARG A 168 0.99 5.22 5.04
C ARG A 168 2.18 4.29 5.29
N THR A 169 2.25 3.68 6.46
CA THR A 169 3.50 3.16 7.03
C THR A 169 3.72 1.66 6.89
N PRO A 170 2.76 0.76 7.17
CA PRO A 170 2.97 -0.68 6.97
C PRO A 170 3.14 -1.07 5.49
N THR A 171 2.53 -0.30 4.58
CA THR A 171 2.60 -0.54 3.13
C THR A 171 4.00 -0.32 2.56
N LYS A 172 4.79 0.58 3.14
CA LYS A 172 6.15 0.86 2.64
C LYS A 172 7.11 -0.29 2.96
N LEU A 173 6.85 -1.04 4.04
CA LEU A 173 7.60 -2.27 4.33
C LEU A 173 7.33 -3.38 3.29
N LEU A 174 6.10 -3.43 2.76
CA LEU A 174 5.73 -4.36 1.70
C LEU A 174 6.41 -4.04 0.36
N LEU A 175 6.95 -2.83 0.20
CA LEU A 175 7.69 -2.40 -0.99
C LEU A 175 9.17 -2.71 -0.89
N THR A 176 9.77 -2.51 0.28
CA THR A 176 11.21 -2.69 0.50
C THR A 176 11.69 -4.16 0.42
N CYS A 177 10.76 -5.12 0.42
CA CYS A 177 11.07 -6.55 0.45
C CYS A 177 10.84 -7.29 -0.89
N ASN A 178 10.57 -6.56 -1.97
CA ASN A 178 10.39 -7.10 -3.33
C ASN A 178 11.67 -6.99 -4.15
#